data_AF-A0A8D8BPB4-F1
#
_entry.id   AF-A0A8D8BPB4-F1
#
_cell.length_a   1.000
_cell.length_b   1.000
_cell.length_c   1.000
_cell.angle_alpha   90.00
_cell.angle_beta   90.00
_cell.angle_gamma   90.00
#
_symmetry.space_group_name_H-M   'P 1'
#
loop_
_entity.id
_entity.type
_entity.pdbx_description
1 polymer ?
#
loop_
_entity_poly.entity_id
_entity_poly.type
_entity_poly.pdbx_seq_one_letter_code
_entity_poly.pdbx_strand_id
1 'polypeptide(L)'
;EDMKRKLPQVVREVAQFMDIGRELTDAEVDRLCDHLQFDKMQKNPAVNMEPLMKNSANINDKASVKFIRKGEIGDWKNYMSDELSERFDAWIGKHFDGTGLEFVYE
;
A
#
# COMPACT_ATOMS: atom_id res chain seq x y z
N GLU A 1 -5.29 -5.07 -0.80
CA GLU A 1 -4.28 -6.00 -1.38
C GLU A 1 -4.32 -6.05 -2.91
N ASP A 2 -5.49 -5.83 -3.52
CA ASP A 2 -5.66 -5.94 -4.97
C ASP A 2 -4.74 -5.03 -5.79
N MET A 3 -4.47 -3.80 -5.34
CA MET A 3 -3.50 -2.92 -6.01
C MET A 3 -2.09 -3.52 -6.11
N LYS A 4 -1.68 -4.36 -5.14
CA LYS A 4 -0.39 -5.04 -5.18
C LYS A 4 -0.41 -6.25 -6.10
N ARG A 5 -1.56 -6.93 -6.21
CA ARG A 5 -1.73 -8.16 -7.01
C ARG A 5 -2.04 -7.88 -8.48
N LYS A 6 -2.84 -6.84 -8.74
CA LYS A 6 -3.48 -6.54 -10.03
C LYS A 6 -3.50 -5.04 -10.29
N LEU A 7 -2.35 -4.38 -10.15
CA LEU A 7 -2.23 -2.94 -10.38
C LEU A 7 -2.83 -2.45 -11.72
N PRO A 8 -2.61 -3.12 -12.87
CA PRO A 8 -3.17 -2.69 -14.14
C PRO A 8 -4.70 -2.73 -14.18
N GLN A 9 -5.33 -3.66 -13.45
CA GLN A 9 -6.77 -3.74 -13.35
C GLN A 9 -7.31 -2.56 -12.53
N VAL A 10 -6.74 -2.33 -11.35
CA VAL A 10 -7.18 -1.23 -10.47
C VAL A 10 -6.98 0.13 -11.15
N VAL A 11 -5.91 0.31 -11.93
CA VAL A 11 -5.70 1.53 -12.73
C VAL A 11 -6.86 1.77 -13.69
N ARG A 12 -7.35 0.74 -14.39
CA ARG A 12 -8.48 0.87 -15.30
C ARG A 12 -9.79 1.12 -14.55
N GLU A 13 -10.01 0.45 -13.42
CA GLU A 13 -11.19 0.67 -12.58
C GLU A 13 -11.26 2.10 -12.05
N VAL A 14 -10.12 2.66 -11.60
CA VAL A 14 -10.04 4.06 -11.16
C VAL A 14 -10.28 5.01 -12.34
N ALA A 15 -9.71 4.73 -13.51
CA ALA A 15 -9.94 5.55 -14.71
C ALA A 15 -11.42 5.57 -15.12
N GLN A 16 -12.09 4.42 -15.04
CA GLN A 16 -13.52 4.30 -15.29
C GLN A 16 -14.34 5.06 -14.24
N PHE A 17 -13.99 4.92 -12.96
CA PHE A 17 -14.65 5.64 -11.87
C PHE A 17 -14.51 7.16 -12.00
N MET A 18 -13.36 7.63 -12.49
CA MET A 18 -13.10 9.05 -12.73
C MET A 18 -13.77 9.60 -13.99
N ASP A 19 -14.50 8.78 -14.75
CA ASP A 19 -15.12 9.13 -16.04
C ASP A 19 -14.13 9.82 -16.99
N ILE A 20 -12.92 9.26 -17.08
CA ILE A 20 -11.98 9.63 -18.14
C ILE A 20 -12.68 9.18 -19.42
N GLY A 21 -13.23 10.12 -20.20
CA GLY A 21 -14.12 9.89 -21.34
C GLY A 21 -13.53 9.11 -22.54
N ARG A 22 -12.52 8.28 -22.29
CA ARG A 22 -11.93 7.29 -23.18
C ARG A 22 -11.31 6.16 -22.35
N GLU A 23 -11.23 4.97 -22.93
CA GLU A 23 -10.45 3.89 -22.34
C GLU A 23 -8.95 4.21 -22.39
N LEU A 24 -8.23 3.78 -21.36
CA LEU A 24 -6.77 3.84 -21.33
C LEU A 24 -6.20 2.73 -22.21
N THR A 25 -5.24 3.09 -23.05
CA THR A 25 -4.50 2.10 -23.85
C THR A 25 -3.57 1.28 -22.96
N ASP A 26 -3.25 0.07 -23.38
CA ASP A 26 -2.33 -0.81 -22.62
C ASP A 26 -0.98 -0.13 -22.36
N ALA A 27 -0.44 0.60 -23.34
CA ALA A 27 0.80 1.33 -23.20
C ALA A 27 0.73 2.46 -22.13
N GLU A 28 -0.41 3.12 -21.99
CA GLU A 28 -0.62 4.13 -20.94
C GLU A 28 -0.71 3.49 -19.56
N VAL A 29 -1.45 2.37 -19.46
CA VAL A 29 -1.57 1.61 -18.22
C VAL A 29 -0.21 1.05 -17.79
N ASP A 30 0.55 0.48 -18.72
CA ASP A 30 1.87 -0.08 -18.44
C ASP A 30 2.85 1.00 -17.99
N ARG A 31 2.88 2.16 -18.67
CA ARG A 31 3.70 3.30 -18.27
C ARG A 31 3.33 3.78 -16.86
N LEU A 32 2.05 3.85 -16.54
CA LEU A 32 1.59 4.28 -15.22
C LEU A 32 1.94 3.24 -14.15
N CYS A 33 1.70 1.95 -14.41
CA CYS A 33 2.03 0.87 -13.48
C CYS A 33 3.53 0.80 -13.21
N ASP A 34 4.35 1.02 -14.24
CA ASP A 34 5.81 1.10 -14.13
C ASP A 34 6.25 2.30 -13.27
N HIS A 35 5.63 3.48 -13.45
CA HIS A 35 5.91 4.65 -12.63
C HIS A 35 5.52 4.45 -11.15
N LEU A 36 4.38 3.80 -10.90
CA LEU A 36 3.81 3.56 -9.57
C LEU A 36 4.50 2.41 -8.81
N GLN A 37 5.54 1.79 -9.37
CA GLN A 37 6.28 0.74 -8.67
C GLN A 37 6.87 1.25 -7.36
N PHE A 38 6.92 0.36 -6.37
CA PHE A 38 7.30 0.69 -5.00
C PHE A 38 8.69 1.34 -4.93
N ASP A 39 9.67 0.79 -5.64
CA ASP A 39 11.05 1.28 -5.62
C ASP A 39 11.17 2.66 -6.25
N LYS A 40 10.38 2.95 -7.30
CA LYS A 40 10.32 4.28 -7.94
C LYS A 40 9.68 5.30 -7.03
N MET A 41 8.55 4.95 -6.41
CA MET A 41 7.87 5.83 -5.46
C MET A 41 8.74 6.08 -4.22
N GLN A 42 9.45 5.05 -3.71
CA GLN A 42 10.38 5.20 -2.58
C GLN A 42 11.52 6.19 -2.89
N LYS A 43 12.02 6.20 -4.13
CA LYS A 43 13.10 7.11 -4.57
C LYS A 43 12.60 8.48 -5.01
N ASN A 44 11.30 8.66 -5.23
CA ASN A 44 10.72 9.89 -5.76
C ASN A 44 10.58 10.96 -4.64
N PRO A 45 11.37 12.06 -4.66
CA PRO A 45 11.34 13.08 -3.62
C PRO A 45 10.00 13.81 -3.50
N ALA A 46 9.17 13.79 -4.55
CA ALA A 46 7.86 14.44 -4.56
C ALA A 46 6.85 13.72 -3.65
N VAL A 47 7.09 12.45 -3.31
CA VAL A 47 6.12 11.60 -2.59
C VAL A 47 6.74 10.80 -1.44
N ASN A 48 8.07 10.65 -1.39
CA ASN A 48 8.74 9.83 -0.38
C ASN A 48 8.90 10.53 0.99
N MET A 49 8.45 11.78 1.13
CA MET A 49 8.41 12.57 2.36
C MET A 49 9.77 12.82 3.05
N GLU A 50 10.89 12.37 2.47
CA GLU A 50 12.22 12.55 3.03
C GLU A 50 12.59 14.03 3.27
N PRO A 51 12.24 14.99 2.38
CA PRO A 51 12.55 16.40 2.61
C PRO A 51 11.89 16.97 3.87
N LEU A 52 10.69 16.50 4.20
CA LEU A 52 9.94 16.94 5.38
C LEU A 52 10.45 16.26 6.66
N MET A 53 10.83 14.99 6.56
CA MET A 53 11.35 14.22 7.69
C MET A 53 12.71 14.73 8.19
N LYS A 54 13.60 15.16 7.27
CA LYS A 54 14.92 15.71 7.60
C LYS A 54 14.87 16.97 8.48
N ASN A 55 13.76 17.72 8.43
CA ASN A 55 13.60 18.95 9.19
C ASN A 55 12.88 18.75 10.53
N SER A 56 12.53 17.51 10.88
CA SER A 56 11.79 17.22 12.12
C SER A 56 12.72 16.76 13.24
N ALA A 57 12.69 17.47 14.36
CA ALA A 57 13.53 17.21 15.53
C ALA A 57 13.33 15.80 16.13
N ASN A 58 12.16 15.18 15.93
CA ASN A 58 11.80 13.88 16.49
C ASN A 58 12.22 12.66 15.63
N ILE A 59 12.75 12.89 14.42
CA ILE A 59 13.13 11.81 13.48
C ILE A 59 14.65 11.67 13.35
N ASN A 60 15.41 12.68 13.80
CA ASN A 60 16.88 12.73 13.66
C ASN A 60 17.64 11.63 14.41
N ASP A 61 17.07 11.02 15.46
CA ASP A 61 17.73 9.92 16.19
C ASP A 61 17.52 8.53 15.57
N LYS A 62 16.68 8.43 14.52
CA LYS A 62 16.45 7.17 13.80
C LYS A 62 16.77 7.33 12.32
N ALA A 63 18.06 7.41 12.01
CA ALA A 63 18.63 7.48 10.66
C ALA A 63 18.21 6.35 9.68
N SER A 64 17.27 5.47 10.06
CA SER A 64 16.86 4.28 9.32
C SER A 64 15.36 4.21 8.99
N VAL A 65 14.51 5.14 9.45
CA VAL A 65 13.07 5.08 9.16
C VAL A 65 12.75 5.82 7.86
N LYS A 66 12.40 5.05 6.82
CA LYS A 66 11.82 5.57 5.57
C LYS A 66 10.30 5.65 5.68
N PHE A 67 9.68 6.71 5.14
CA PHE A 67 8.22 6.81 5.03
C PHE A 67 7.64 5.67 4.18
N ILE A 68 8.20 5.47 2.99
CA ILE A 68 7.91 4.31 2.14
C ILE A 68 8.80 3.16 2.61
N ARG A 69 8.30 2.33 3.53
CA ARG A 69 9.09 1.35 4.31
C ARG A 69 9.38 0.03 3.59
N LYS A 70 8.37 -0.83 3.40
CA LYS A 70 8.50 -2.16 2.75
C LYS A 70 7.53 -2.39 1.59
N GLY A 71 6.29 -1.91 1.73
CA GLY A 71 5.29 -1.99 0.65
C GLY A 71 4.95 -3.41 0.23
N GLU A 72 4.84 -4.34 1.17
CA GLU A 72 4.51 -5.74 0.94
C GLU A 72 3.28 -6.14 1.76
N ILE A 73 2.57 -7.15 1.29
CA ILE A 73 1.45 -7.78 2.02
C ILE A 73 2.05 -8.86 2.94
N GLY A 74 1.50 -9.03 4.14
CA GLY A 74 1.93 -10.09 5.05
C GLY A 74 3.11 -9.75 5.97
N ASP A 75 3.67 -8.53 5.91
CA ASP A 75 4.81 -8.15 6.76
C ASP A 75 4.49 -8.24 8.27
N TRP A 76 3.22 -8.24 8.66
CA TRP A 76 2.79 -8.42 10.05
C TRP A 76 3.34 -9.70 10.67
N LYS A 77 3.55 -10.76 9.87
CA LYS A 77 4.14 -12.04 10.31
C LYS A 77 5.55 -11.92 10.87
N ASN A 78 6.29 -10.88 10.48
CA ASN A 78 7.63 -10.63 10.99
C ASN A 78 7.62 -10.00 12.40
N TYR A 79 6.45 -9.62 12.92
CA TYR A 79 6.32 -8.86 14.16
C TYR A 79 5.32 -9.45 15.17
N MET A 80 4.32 -10.19 14.70
CA MET A 80 3.33 -10.81 15.59
C MET A 80 3.75 -12.24 15.95
N SER A 81 3.63 -12.59 17.22
CA SER A 81 3.66 -13.98 17.66
C SER A 81 2.34 -14.67 17.29
N ASP A 82 2.35 -16.01 17.25
CA ASP A 82 1.16 -16.81 16.97
C ASP A 82 0.01 -16.47 17.93
N GLU A 83 0.28 -16.38 19.24
CA GLU A 83 -0.71 -15.99 20.26
C GLU A 83 -1.32 -14.60 19.98
N LEU A 84 -0.49 -13.63 19.55
CA LEU A 84 -0.97 -12.29 19.24
C LEU A 84 -1.83 -12.30 17.98
N SER A 85 -1.41 -13.05 16.95
CA SER A 85 -2.17 -13.25 15.72
C SER A 85 -3.55 -13.82 16.00
N GLU A 86 -3.63 -14.92 16.75
CA GLU A 86 -4.90 -15.58 17.11
C GLU A 86 -5.84 -14.63 17.86
N ARG A 87 -5.28 -13.80 18.76
CA ARG A 87 -6.07 -12.80 19.49
C ARG A 87 -6.63 -11.73 18.55
N PHE A 88 -5.86 -11.31 17.54
CA PHE A 88 -6.34 -10.37 16.52
C PHE A 88 -7.38 -11.01 15.62
N ASP A 89 -7.19 -12.27 15.20
CA ASP A 89 -8.16 -12.99 14.36
C ASP A 89 -9.52 -13.11 15.07
N ALA A 90 -9.52 -13.48 16.35
CA ALA A 90 -10.75 -13.54 17.16
C ALA A 90 -11.42 -12.17 17.30
N TRP A 91 -10.63 -11.11 17.48
CA TRP A 91 -11.14 -9.74 17.57
C TRP A 91 -11.75 -9.28 16.24
N ILE A 92 -11.07 -9.51 15.12
CA ILE A 92 -11.55 -9.17 13.78
C ILE A 92 -12.85 -9.92 13.49
N GLY A 93 -12.89 -11.24 13.70
CA GLY A 93 -14.08 -12.05 13.48
C GLY A 93 -15.29 -11.52 14.25
N LYS A 94 -15.11 -11.17 15.53
CA LYS A 94 -16.19 -10.61 16.36
C LYS A 94 -16.71 -9.26 15.86
N HIS A 95 -15.84 -8.42 15.30
CA HIS A 95 -16.19 -7.03 14.97
C HIS A 95 -16.55 -6.79 13.50
N PHE A 96 -16.17 -7.71 12.61
CA PHE A 96 -16.40 -7.60 11.18
C PHE A 96 -17.50 -8.54 10.69
N ASP A 97 -17.98 -9.46 11.53
CA ASP A 97 -19.12 -10.31 11.22
C ASP A 97 -20.34 -9.49 10.82
N GLY A 98 -21.00 -9.90 9.74
CA GLY A 98 -22.16 -9.22 9.16
C GLY A 98 -21.89 -7.93 8.38
N THR A 99 -20.64 -7.45 8.29
CA THR A 99 -20.32 -6.22 7.53
C THR A 99 -20.22 -6.44 6.02
N GLY A 100 -19.98 -7.69 5.59
CA GLY A 100 -19.69 -8.03 4.19
C GLY A 100 -18.30 -7.57 3.72
N LEU A 101 -17.45 -7.08 4.62
CA LEU A 101 -16.07 -6.72 4.29
C LEU A 101 -15.17 -7.95 4.30
N GLU A 102 -14.42 -8.12 3.22
CA GLU A 102 -13.43 -9.19 3.06
C GLU A 102 -12.03 -8.59 2.91
N PHE A 103 -11.05 -9.16 3.61
CA PHE A 103 -9.67 -8.70 3.59
C PHE A 103 -8.73 -9.85 3.27
N VAL A 104 -7.65 -9.52 2.57
CA VAL A 104 -6.58 -10.47 2.26
C VAL A 104 -5.39 -10.07 3.13
N TYR A 105 -4.86 -10.99 3.93
CA TYR A 105 -3.75 -10.67 4.85
C TYR A 105 -2.37 -11.04 4.27
N GLU A 106 -2.37 -11.72 3.11
CA GLU A 106 -1.23 -12.29 2.39
C GLU A 106 -1.57 -12.34 0.90
#